data_AF-A0A527HEC4-F1
#
_entry.id   AF-A0A527HEC4-F1
#
_cell.length_a   1.000
_cell.length_b   1.000
_cell.length_c   1.000
_cell.angle_alpha   90.00
_cell.angle_beta   90.00
_cell.angle_gamma   90.00
#
_symmetry.space_group_name_H-M   'P 1'
#
loop_
_entity.id
_entity.type
_entity.pdbx_description
1 polymer ?
#
loop_
_entity_poly.entity_id
_entity_poly.type
_entity_poly.pdbx_seq_one_letter_code
_entity_poly.pdbx_strand_id
1 'polypeptide(L)' 'FSIDGSPPALGRLPGGCAFHPRCIYAEARCRTEDPPLHDIGGRFSACHFATTLPPFHSAALAAAELDSGSMAP' A
#
# COMPACT_ATOMS: atom_id res chain seq x y z
N PHE A 1 -5.58 -24.17 11.75
CA PHE A 1 -5.55 -22.77 12.19
C PHE A 1 -6.28 -21.93 11.15
N SER A 2 -7.29 -21.16 11.55
CA SER A 2 -8.07 -20.30 10.66
C SER A 2 -7.77 -18.83 10.97
N ILE A 3 -7.81 -17.98 9.95
CA ILE A 3 -7.60 -16.53 10.06
C ILE A 3 -8.98 -15.88 10.23
N ASP A 4 -9.12 -15.01 11.24
CA ASP A 4 -10.36 -14.29 11.51
C ASP A 4 -10.55 -13.09 10.54
N GLY A 5 -11.79 -12.91 10.09
CA GLY A 5 -12.22 -11.82 9.20
C GLY A 5 -13.09 -12.32 8.04
N SER A 6 -14.10 -11.54 7.65
CA SER A 6 -14.94 -11.84 6.48
C SER A 6 -14.55 -10.95 5.31
N PRO A 7 -14.32 -11.52 4.10
CA PRO A 7 -14.26 -10.75 2.87
C PRO A 7 -15.56 -9.95 2.68
N PRO A 8 -15.51 -8.75 2.10
CA PRO A 8 -16.71 -8.01 1.76
C PRO A 8 -17.56 -8.80 0.75
N ALA A 9 -18.86 -8.52 0.73
CA ALA A 9 -19.79 -9.17 -0.19
C ALA A 9 -19.33 -9.01 -1.65
N LEU A 10 -19.19 -10.14 -2.36
CA LEU A 10 -18.81 -10.19 -3.76
C LEU A 10 -19.89 -9.49 -4.60
N GLY A 11 -19.55 -8.37 -5.26
CA GLY A 11 -20.43 -7.75 -6.27
C GLY A 11 -20.83 -6.29 -6.05
N ARG A 12 -20.44 -5.64 -4.93
CA ARG A 12 -20.58 -4.18 -4.77
C ARG A 12 -19.21 -3.52 -4.62
N LEU A 13 -18.42 -3.56 -5.69
CA LEU A 13 -17.19 -2.78 -5.75
C LEU A 13 -17.54 -1.29 -5.84
N PRO A 14 -16.82 -0.42 -5.10
CA PRO A 14 -16.92 1.01 -5.32
C PRO A 14 -16.39 1.37 -6.72
N GLY A 15 -16.86 2.50 -7.27
CA GLY A 15 -16.25 3.08 -8.48
C GLY A 15 -14.82 3.58 -8.21
N GLY A 16 -14.00 3.60 -9.27
CA GLY A 16 -12.59 3.95 -9.16
C GLY A 16 -11.77 2.88 -8.42
N CYS A 17 -10.77 3.31 -7.65
CA CYS A 17 -9.91 2.41 -6.90
C CYS A 17 -10.72 1.56 -5.90
N ALA A 18 -10.74 0.24 -6.10
CA ALA A 18 -11.44 -0.72 -5.24
C ALA A 18 -11.09 -0.61 -3.74
N PHE A 19 -9.92 -0.04 -3.42
CA PHE A 19 -9.41 0.13 -2.06
C PHE A 19 -9.74 1.49 -1.43
N HIS A 20 -10.25 2.47 -2.19
CA HIS A 20 -10.49 3.82 -1.69
C HIS A 20 -11.39 3.90 -0.43
N PRO A 21 -12.37 2.99 -0.18
CA PRO A 21 -13.18 3.07 1.04
C PRO A 21 -12.40 2.76 2.32
N ARG A 22 -11.20 2.15 2.21
CA ARG A 22 -10.40 1.69 3.34
C ARG A 22 -8.93 2.18 3.29
N CYS A 23 -8.53 2.86 2.22
CA CYS A 23 -7.18 3.37 2.05
C CYS A 23 -7.00 4.69 2.81
N ILE A 24 -6.00 4.76 3.69
CA ILE A 24 -5.68 5.97 4.46
C ILE A 24 -5.03 7.10 3.62
N TYR A 25 -4.63 6.79 2.38
CA TYR A 25 -4.10 7.75 1.39
C TYR A 25 -5.11 8.07 0.28
N ALA A 26 -6.40 7.72 0.46
CA ALA A 26 -7.39 7.94 -0.57
C ALA A 26 -7.65 9.43 -0.80
N GLU A 27 -7.34 9.91 -2.00
CA GLU A 27 -7.72 11.24 -2.48
C GLU A 27 -9.00 11.20 -3.34
N ALA A 28 -9.46 12.37 -3.78
CA ALA A 28 -10.66 12.50 -4.61
C ALA A 28 -10.59 11.62 -5.87
N ARG A 29 -9.46 11.61 -6.58
CA ARG A 29 -9.25 10.80 -7.79
C ARG A 29 -9.40 9.30 -7.55
N CYS A 30 -9.09 8.81 -6.36
CA CYS A 30 -9.24 7.40 -6.01
C CYS A 30 -10.71 6.94 -6.01
N ARG A 31 -11.67 7.86 -5.88
CA ARG A 31 -13.11 7.56 -5.84
C ARG A 31 -13.77 7.56 -7.22
N THR A 32 -13.09 8.13 -8.22
CA THR A 32 -13.66 8.41 -9.55
C THR A 32 -12.88 7.76 -10.68
N GLU A 33 -11.59 7.49 -10.47
CA GLU A 33 -10.68 6.96 -11.49
C GLU A 33 -10.12 5.60 -11.08
N ASP A 34 -10.15 4.67 -12.02
CA ASP A 34 -9.41 3.41 -11.88
C ASP A 34 -7.91 3.68 -11.97
N PRO A 35 -7.11 3.19 -11.02
CA PRO A 35 -5.68 3.40 -11.05
C PRO A 35 -5.03 2.59 -12.18
N PRO A 36 -4.10 3.17 -12.95
CA PRO A 36 -3.36 2.43 -13.95
C PRO A 36 -2.39 1.45 -13.27
N LEU A 37 -2.04 0.38 -14.00
CA LEU A 37 -1.05 -0.59 -13.54
C LEU A 37 0.37 -0.04 -13.76
N HIS A 38 1.11 0.16 -12.68
CA HIS A 38 2.49 0.64 -12.69
C HIS A 38 3.47 -0.50 -12.42
N ASP A 39 4.58 -0.53 -13.17
CA ASP A 39 5.77 -1.31 -12.80
C ASP A 39 6.62 -0.48 -11.81
N ILE A 40 6.92 -1.07 -10.65
CA ILE A 40 7.71 -0.47 -9.57
C ILE A 40 8.99 -1.27 -9.30
N GLY A 41 9.60 -1.82 -10.34
CA GLY A 41 10.86 -2.56 -10.28
C GLY A 41 10.67 -4.07 -10.31
N GLY A 42 9.93 -4.56 -11.30
CA GLY A 42 9.60 -5.99 -11.46
C GLY A 42 8.40 -6.44 -10.63
N ARG A 43 7.69 -5.49 -10.02
CA ARG A 43 6.43 -5.68 -9.30
C ARG A 43 5.40 -4.72 -9.87
N PHE A 44 4.14 -5.15 -9.91
CA PHE A 44 3.07 -4.32 -10.45
C PHE A 44 2.14 -3.81 -9.35
N SER A 45 1.71 -2.56 -9.47
CA SER A 45 0.80 -1.90 -8.53
C SER A 45 -0.23 -1.06 -9.28
N ALA A 46 -1.51 -1.31 -9.00
CA ALA A 46 -2.62 -0.46 -9.46
C ALA A 46 -2.96 0.59 -8.38
N CYS A 47 -2.00 1.47 -8.09
CA CYS A 47 -2.17 2.56 -7.14
C CYS A 47 -1.84 3.89 -7.82
N HIS A 48 -2.73 4.89 -7.68
CA HIS A 48 -2.51 6.26 -8.21
C HIS A 48 -1.21 6.92 -7.70
N PHE A 49 -0.65 6.41 -6.61
CA PHE A 49 0.53 6.94 -5.93
C PHE A 49 1.66 5.90 -5.78
N ALA A 50 1.69 4.88 -6.64
CA ALA A 50 2.63 3.76 -6.55
C ALA A 50 4.11 4.18 -6.48
N THR A 51 4.45 5.33 -7.06
CA THR A 51 5.83 5.86 -7.13
C THR A 51 6.06 7.09 -6.25
N THR A 52 5.02 7.66 -5.65
CA THR A 52 5.10 8.92 -4.91
C THR A 52 4.90 8.75 -3.41
N LEU A 53 4.18 7.72 -2.97
CA LEU A 53 4.07 7.42 -1.55
C LEU A 53 5.36 6.79 -1.03
N PRO A 54 5.81 7.16 0.18
CA PRO A 54 6.93 6.48 0.82
C PRO A 54 6.55 5.02 1.10
N PRO A 55 7.51 4.08 1.06
CA PRO A 55 7.24 2.68 1.32
C PRO A 55 6.62 2.49 2.72
N PHE A 56 5.51 1.77 2.79
CA PHE A 56 4.82 1.48 4.06
C PHE A 56 5.65 0.68 5.07
N HIS A 57 6.65 -0.03 4.56
CA HIS A 57 7.51 -0.91 5.33
C HIS A 57 8.78 -0.19 5.82
N SER A 58 9.07 1.05 5.42
CA SER A 58 10.23 1.80 5.91
C SER A 58 10.02 2.48 7.27
N ALA A 59 8.79 2.63 7.79
CA ALA A 59 8.65 3.00 9.21
C ALA A 59 9.10 1.85 10.14
N ALA A 60 8.90 0.60 9.72
CA ALA A 60 9.34 -0.58 10.47
C ALA A 60 10.78 -1.02 10.15
N LEU A 61 11.26 -0.83 8.91
CA LEU A 61 12.62 -1.21 8.48
C LEU A 61 13.68 -0.11 8.71
N ALA A 62 13.33 1.19 8.66
CA ALA A 62 14.31 2.25 8.96
C ALA A 62 14.72 2.29 10.44
N ALA A 63 13.91 1.73 11.34
CA ALA A 63 14.30 1.50 12.73
C ALA A 63 15.35 0.39 12.87
N ALA A 64 15.49 -0.52 11.89
CA ALA A 64 16.42 -1.65 11.96
C ALA A 64 17.83 -1.32 11.44
N GLU A 65 18.01 -0.27 10.61
CA GLU A 65 19.35 0.10 10.09
C GLU A 65 20.15 1.04 11.01
N LEU A 66 19.53 1.60 12.06
CA LEU A 66 20.23 2.44 13.05
C LEU A 66 20.91 1.64 14.18
N ASP A 67 20.80 0.30 14.21
CA ASP A 67 21.39 -0.56 15.27
C ASP A 67 22.75 -1.18 14.90
N SER A 68 23.18 -1.14 13.63
CA SER A 68 24.42 -1.84 13.19
C SER A 68 25.67 -0.94 13.13
N GLY A 69 25.76 0.08 13.99
CA GLY A 69 26.76 1.14 13.84
C GLY A 69 27.50 1.59 15.10
N SER A 70 27.95 0.70 15.99
CA SER A 70 29.16 0.93 16.81
C SER A 70 29.56 -0.33 17.62
N MET A 71 30.50 -1.12 17.10
CA MET A 71 31.41 -1.92 17.92
C MET A 71 32.83 -1.50 17.54
N ALA A 72 33.35 -0.50 18.25
CA ALA A 72 34.79 -0.26 18.37
C ALA A 72 35.43 -1.38 19.21
N PRO A 73 36.64 -1.82 18.88
CA PRO A 73 37.81 -1.22 19.52
C PRO A 73 38.78 -0.53 18.56
#